data_AF-A0A536FYQ2-F1
#
_entry.id   AF-A0A536FYQ2-F1
#
_cell.length_a   1.000
_cell.length_b   1.000
_cell.length_c   1.000
_cell.angle_alpha   90.00
_cell.angle_beta   90.00
_cell.angle_gamma   90.00
#
_symmetry.space_group_name_H-M   'P 1'
#
loop_
_entity.id
_entity.type
_entity.pdbx_description
1 polymer ?
#
loop_
_entity_poly.entity_id
_entity_poly.type
_entity_poly.pdbx_seq_one_letter_code
_entity_poly.pdbx_strand_id
1 'polypeptide(L)'
;MATRERRLDRARWRARRALNTIGEELREARLQAGLTLRELTGIVGVSPAELSRIERGLAPHVGYETLVNVGAVLGLDIPLRAFPNGDPVRDAPQLKVLARFRTPLPAMLRHRTEVPLGMPGDRRAWDEVIDGPGWSLPVEAETRIRDTQALRRKLALKCQDAGVDRMLLVVADTRHNRHVLRLAAADFAEAFPVSGRDALAALRRGEKPSGSAIVLA
;
A
#
# COMPACT_ATOMS: atom_id res chain seq x y z
N MET A 1 -25.25 14.90 -0.18
CA MET A 1 -24.43 15.97 -0.78
C MET A 1 -23.05 15.91 -0.16
N ALA A 2 -22.07 15.32 -0.85
CA ALA A 2 -20.74 15.08 -0.31
C ALA A 2 -19.87 16.34 -0.45
N THR A 3 -19.45 16.90 0.68
CA THR A 3 -18.54 18.04 0.76
C THR A 3 -17.24 17.68 0.06
N ARG A 4 -16.96 18.34 -1.08
CA ARG A 4 -15.77 18.13 -1.91
C ARG A 4 -14.57 18.76 -1.19
N GLU A 5 -14.07 18.09 -0.15
CA GLU A 5 -12.88 18.51 0.58
C GLU A 5 -11.72 18.68 -0.41
N ARG A 6 -11.09 19.87 -0.46
CA ARG A 6 -10.08 20.17 -1.47
C ARG A 6 -8.85 19.33 -1.17
N ARG A 7 -8.19 18.82 -2.23
CA ARG A 7 -6.99 17.97 -2.10
C ARG A 7 -5.89 18.58 -1.20
N LEU A 8 -5.78 19.91 -1.20
CA LEU A 8 -4.84 20.64 -0.35
C LEU A 8 -5.23 20.63 1.14
N ASP A 9 -6.51 20.59 1.48
CA ASP A 9 -6.97 20.55 2.88
C ASP A 9 -6.60 19.20 3.51
N ARG A 10 -6.81 18.10 2.77
CA ARG A 10 -6.35 16.75 3.18
C ARG A 10 -4.83 16.68 3.30
N ALA A 11 -4.09 17.30 2.39
CA ALA A 11 -2.63 17.36 2.47
C ALA A 11 -2.16 18.10 3.73
N ARG A 12 -2.80 19.24 4.06
CA ARG A 12 -2.52 20.00 5.29
C ARG A 12 -2.82 19.19 6.55
N TRP A 13 -3.94 18.46 6.58
CA TRP A 13 -4.28 17.58 7.69
C TRP A 13 -3.26 16.45 7.87
N ARG A 14 -2.87 15.78 6.76
CA ARG A 14 -1.83 14.74 6.79
C ARG A 14 -0.48 15.27 7.27
N ALA A 15 -0.07 16.44 6.81
CA ALA A 15 1.16 17.09 7.24
C ALA A 15 1.14 17.39 8.75
N ARG A 16 0.05 17.96 9.27
CA ARG A 16 -0.10 18.21 10.72
C ARG A 16 -0.02 16.92 11.53
N ARG A 17 -0.70 15.87 11.09
CA ARG A 17 -0.64 14.57 11.78
C ARG A 17 0.77 13.98 11.77
N ALA A 18 1.46 14.02 10.62
CA ALA A 18 2.83 13.53 10.50
C ALA A 18 3.80 14.31 11.42
N LEU A 19 3.65 15.64 11.49
CA LEU A 19 4.45 16.48 12.38
C LEU A 19 4.19 16.21 13.87
N ASN A 20 2.94 15.92 14.26
CA ASN A 20 2.63 15.51 15.63
C ASN A 20 3.30 14.16 15.97
N THR A 21 3.12 13.16 15.11
CA THR A 21 3.68 11.82 15.32
C THR A 21 5.20 11.85 15.43
N ILE A 22 5.90 12.49 14.47
CA ILE A 22 7.36 12.56 14.53
C ILE A 22 7.84 13.39 15.75
N GLY A 23 7.09 14.43 16.13
CA GLY A 23 7.41 15.21 17.32
C GLY A 23 7.34 14.39 18.62
N GLU A 24 6.32 13.54 18.75
CA GLU A 24 6.15 12.62 19.88
C GLU A 24 7.28 11.57 19.90
N GLU A 25 7.60 10.94 18.77
CA GLU A 25 8.68 9.96 18.64
C GLU A 25 10.05 10.56 19.03
N LEU A 26 10.36 11.77 18.55
CA LEU A 26 11.59 12.47 18.90
C LEU A 26 11.65 12.83 20.39
N ARG A 27 10.52 13.25 20.98
CA ARG A 27 10.43 13.55 22.42
C ARG A 27 10.67 12.30 23.27
N GLU A 28 10.04 11.19 22.91
CA GLU A 28 10.19 9.92 23.61
C GLU A 28 11.63 9.43 23.55
N ALA A 29 12.25 9.43 22.37
CA ALA A 29 13.64 9.04 22.20
C ALA A 29 14.60 9.96 22.98
N ARG A 30 14.35 11.28 23.00
CA ARG A 30 15.14 12.22 23.83
C ARG A 30 15.03 11.89 25.31
N LEU A 31 13.81 11.62 25.81
CA LEU A 31 13.58 11.28 27.22
C LEU A 31 14.22 9.93 27.58
N GLN A 32 14.16 8.93 26.70
CA GLN A 32 14.83 7.65 26.86
C GLN A 32 16.36 7.77 26.89
N ALA A 33 16.91 8.69 26.09
CA ALA A 33 18.33 9.03 26.11
C ALA A 33 18.73 9.89 27.34
N GLY A 34 17.79 10.29 28.19
CA GLY A 34 18.05 11.12 29.38
C GLY A 34 18.46 12.56 29.06
N LEU A 35 18.28 13.01 27.81
CA LEU A 35 18.74 14.32 27.37
C LEU A 35 17.71 15.41 27.67
N THR A 36 18.17 16.55 28.17
CA THR A 36 17.39 17.78 28.22
C THR A 36 17.26 18.40 26.83
N LEU A 37 16.32 19.33 26.67
CA LEU A 37 16.21 20.11 25.42
C LEU A 37 17.52 20.83 25.11
N ARG A 38 18.18 21.45 26.12
CA ARG A 38 19.41 22.23 25.92
C ARG A 38 20.56 21.36 25.43
N GLU A 39 20.75 20.19 26.02
CA GLU A 39 21.82 19.26 25.61
C GLU A 39 21.63 18.80 24.17
N LEU A 40 20.42 18.36 23.79
CA LEU A 40 20.15 17.94 22.41
C LEU A 40 20.34 19.10 21.42
N THR A 41 19.82 20.28 21.75
CA THR A 41 19.95 21.45 20.86
C THR A 41 21.38 21.96 20.71
N GLY A 42 22.23 21.80 21.73
CA GLY A 42 23.63 22.15 21.66
C GLY A 42 24.42 21.30 20.66
N ILE A 43 23.95 20.07 20.40
CA ILE A 43 24.54 19.16 19.41
C ILE A 43 24.00 19.46 18.01
N VAL A 44 22.68 19.62 17.89
CA VAL A 44 21.99 19.76 16.58
C VAL A 44 22.12 21.17 15.99
N GLY A 45 22.32 22.20 16.81
CA GLY A 45 22.44 23.59 16.35
C GLY A 45 21.10 24.30 16.11
N VAL A 46 20.05 23.94 16.86
CA VAL A 46 18.74 24.63 16.86
C VAL A 46 18.45 25.28 18.21
N SER A 47 17.40 26.11 18.32
CA SER A 47 17.04 26.67 19.63
C SER A 47 16.21 25.69 20.49
N PRO A 48 16.30 25.71 21.83
CA PRO A 48 15.43 24.88 22.69
C PRO A 48 13.94 25.13 22.47
N ALA A 49 13.56 26.37 22.15
CA ALA A 49 12.18 26.74 21.81
C ALA A 49 11.72 26.13 20.49
N GLU A 50 12.62 25.99 19.52
CA GLU A 50 12.36 25.31 18.26
C GLU A 50 12.20 23.81 18.43
N LEU A 51 13.12 23.16 19.16
CA LEU A 51 12.98 21.74 19.49
C LEU A 51 11.68 21.48 20.26
N SER A 52 11.33 22.34 21.22
CA SER A 52 10.04 22.25 21.94
C SER A 52 8.82 22.41 21.02
N ARG A 53 8.90 23.23 19.96
CA ARG A 53 7.81 23.35 18.96
C ARG A 53 7.74 22.09 18.10
N ILE A 54 8.88 21.53 17.69
CA ILE A 54 8.96 20.29 16.92
C ILE A 54 8.36 19.14 17.72
N GLU A 55 8.77 18.94 18.98
CA GLU A 55 8.27 17.87 19.87
C GLU A 55 6.77 17.95 20.16
N ARG A 56 6.14 19.10 19.93
CA ARG A 56 4.69 19.29 20.11
C ARG A 56 3.92 19.30 18.78
N GLY A 57 4.60 19.07 17.65
CA GLY A 57 4.00 19.17 16.32
C GLY A 57 3.58 20.59 15.91
N LEU A 58 4.10 21.62 16.60
CA LEU A 58 3.78 23.03 16.38
C LEU A 58 4.79 23.74 15.44
N ALA A 59 5.58 22.98 14.69
CA ALA A 59 6.56 23.50 13.73
C ALA A 59 6.16 23.15 12.29
N PRO A 60 5.17 23.84 11.68
CA PRO A 60 4.64 23.50 10.35
C PRO A 60 5.62 23.68 9.19
N HIS A 61 6.73 24.39 9.43
CA HIS A 61 7.76 24.72 8.44
C HIS A 61 9.14 24.21 8.86
N VAL A 62 9.21 23.20 9.74
CA VAL A 62 10.49 22.58 10.09
C VAL A 62 11.15 21.99 8.84
N GLY A 63 12.44 22.26 8.68
CA GLY A 63 13.23 21.66 7.60
C GLY A 63 13.35 20.15 7.81
N TYR A 64 13.23 19.37 6.74
CA TYR A 64 13.41 17.92 6.83
C TYR A 64 14.81 17.56 7.36
N GLU A 65 15.84 18.30 6.95
CA GLU A 65 17.21 18.16 7.44
C GLU A 65 17.31 18.32 8.97
N THR A 66 16.59 19.30 9.54
CA THR A 66 16.54 19.49 11.00
C THR A 66 15.98 18.25 11.70
N LEU A 67 14.88 17.66 11.18
CA LEU A 67 14.31 16.44 11.75
C LEU A 67 15.32 15.29 11.71
N VAL A 68 15.97 15.09 10.56
CA VAL A 68 16.98 14.04 10.37
C VAL A 68 18.16 14.22 11.32
N ASN A 69 18.66 15.45 11.50
CA ASN A 69 19.77 15.72 12.42
C ASN A 69 19.39 15.43 13.87
N VAL A 70 18.18 15.82 14.30
CA VAL A 70 17.67 15.45 15.64
C VAL A 70 17.57 13.93 15.77
N GLY A 71 16.97 13.26 14.78
CA GLY A 71 16.85 11.80 14.75
C GLY A 71 18.20 11.10 14.86
N ALA A 72 19.19 11.52 14.07
CA ALA A 72 20.52 10.94 14.05
C ALA A 72 21.22 11.01 15.42
N VAL A 73 21.11 12.14 16.13
CA VAL A 73 21.66 12.28 17.49
C VAL A 73 20.96 11.36 18.49
N LEU A 74 19.67 11.07 18.26
CA LEU A 74 18.86 10.16 19.07
C LEU A 74 18.93 8.68 18.63
N GLY A 75 19.73 8.35 17.61
CA GLY A 75 19.84 6.99 17.08
C GLY A 75 18.65 6.55 16.22
N LEU A 76 17.89 7.50 15.67
CA LEU A 76 16.74 7.26 14.80
C LEU A 76 17.08 7.59 13.34
N ASP A 77 16.56 6.78 12.42
CA ASP A 77 16.56 7.08 10.98
C ASP A 77 15.16 7.58 10.57
N ILE A 78 15.11 8.73 9.88
CA ILE A 78 13.85 9.36 9.44
C ILE A 78 13.81 9.35 7.91
N PRO A 79 13.37 8.25 7.28
CA PRO A 79 13.36 8.15 5.82
C PRO A 79 12.24 8.98 5.18
N LEU A 80 12.54 9.75 4.12
CA LEU A 80 11.55 10.42 3.29
C LEU A 80 11.32 9.63 1.99
N ARG A 81 10.10 9.09 1.83
CA ARG A 81 9.70 8.38 0.62
C ARG A 81 8.38 8.90 0.10
N ALA A 82 8.36 9.26 -1.18
CA ALA A 82 7.12 9.60 -1.86
C ALA A 82 6.33 8.32 -2.18
N PHE A 83 5.07 8.30 -1.76
CA PHE A 83 4.12 7.29 -2.19
C PHE A 83 3.07 7.96 -3.09
N PRO A 84 2.54 7.25 -4.11
CA PRO A 84 1.41 7.76 -4.89
C PRO A 84 0.28 8.21 -3.96
N ASN A 85 -0.16 9.46 -4.12
CA ASN A 85 -1.26 10.01 -3.33
C ASN A 85 -2.60 9.44 -3.85
N GLY A 86 -3.20 8.51 -3.11
CA GLY A 86 -4.54 7.98 -3.38
C GLY A 86 -5.28 7.62 -2.09
N ASP A 87 -6.59 7.89 -2.06
CA ASP A 87 -7.55 7.04 -1.32
C ASP A 87 -7.62 5.67 -2.04
N PRO A 88 -8.27 4.62 -1.48
CA PRO A 88 -8.49 3.34 -2.17
C PRO A 88 -9.27 3.43 -3.49
N VAL A 89 -9.63 4.65 -3.91
CA VAL A 89 -10.05 4.97 -5.28
C VAL A 89 -8.85 4.75 -6.20
N ARG A 90 -8.71 3.49 -6.63
CA ARG A 90 -7.87 2.96 -7.71
C ARG A 90 -7.22 4.05 -8.57
N ASP A 91 -5.91 3.93 -8.78
CA ASP A 91 -5.24 4.67 -9.84
C ASP A 91 -6.02 4.45 -11.15
N ALA A 92 -6.40 5.51 -11.89
CA ALA A 92 -7.18 5.38 -13.13
C ALA A 92 -6.62 4.30 -14.11
N PRO A 93 -5.30 4.06 -14.17
CA PRO A 93 -4.72 2.87 -14.81
C PRO A 93 -5.19 1.50 -14.25
N GLN A 94 -5.23 1.28 -12.94
CA GLN A 94 -5.72 0.04 -12.32
C GLN A 94 -7.20 -0.21 -12.64
N LEU A 95 -8.03 0.85 -12.62
CA LEU A 95 -9.43 0.77 -13.06
C LEU A 95 -9.54 0.24 -14.49
N LYS A 96 -8.70 0.73 -15.40
CA LYS A 96 -8.69 0.30 -16.81
C LYS A 96 -8.26 -1.16 -16.94
N VAL A 97 -7.24 -1.59 -16.20
CA VAL A 97 -6.78 -2.99 -16.18
C VAL A 97 -7.90 -3.92 -15.71
N LEU A 98 -8.54 -3.59 -14.58
CA LEU A 98 -9.66 -4.38 -14.06
C LEU A 98 -10.88 -4.36 -15.00
N ALA A 99 -11.18 -3.22 -15.64
CA ALA A 99 -12.26 -3.15 -16.62
C ALA A 99 -12.03 -4.09 -17.83
N ARG A 100 -10.80 -4.15 -18.36
CA ARG A 100 -10.44 -5.07 -19.45
C ARG A 100 -10.52 -6.52 -19.00
N PHE A 101 -10.03 -6.81 -17.80
CA PHE A 101 -10.11 -8.15 -17.21
C PHE A 101 -11.55 -8.65 -17.05
N ARG A 102 -12.49 -7.76 -16.69
CA ARG A 102 -13.92 -8.10 -16.53
C ARG A 102 -14.65 -8.33 -17.84
N THR A 103 -14.21 -7.70 -18.94
CA THR A 103 -14.90 -7.74 -20.24
C THR A 103 -15.23 -9.16 -20.73
N PRO A 104 -14.32 -10.17 -20.64
CA PRO A 104 -14.61 -11.53 -21.07
C PRO A 104 -15.37 -12.39 -20.05
N LEU A 105 -15.76 -11.86 -18.88
CA LEU A 105 -16.36 -12.64 -17.79
C LEU A 105 -17.90 -12.62 -17.86
N PRO A 106 -18.58 -13.72 -17.49
CA PRO A 106 -20.02 -13.80 -17.56
C PRO A 106 -20.69 -12.94 -16.48
N ALA A 107 -21.84 -12.34 -16.80
CA ALA A 107 -22.58 -11.45 -15.91
C ALA A 107 -23.06 -12.10 -14.59
N MET A 108 -23.04 -13.44 -14.51
CA MET A 108 -23.35 -14.17 -13.26
C MET A 108 -22.29 -13.93 -12.17
N LEU A 109 -21.06 -13.60 -12.55
CA LEU A 109 -20.00 -13.26 -11.61
C LEU A 109 -20.18 -11.82 -11.15
N ARG A 110 -20.37 -11.63 -9.85
CA ARG A 110 -20.50 -10.30 -9.25
C ARG A 110 -19.13 -9.79 -8.86
N HIS A 111 -18.90 -8.50 -9.06
CA HIS A 111 -17.63 -7.86 -8.76
C HIS A 111 -17.85 -6.81 -7.67
N ARG A 112 -17.34 -7.06 -6.47
CA ARG A 112 -17.28 -6.07 -5.38
C ARG A 112 -15.91 -5.41 -5.39
N THR A 113 -15.86 -4.10 -5.17
CA THR A 113 -14.61 -3.33 -5.21
C THR A 113 -14.30 -2.77 -3.83
N GLU A 114 -13.01 -2.53 -3.55
CA GLU A 114 -12.55 -1.97 -2.27
C GLU A 114 -13.08 -2.77 -1.06
N VAL A 115 -12.96 -4.11 -1.12
CA VAL A 115 -13.50 -5.00 -0.08
C VAL A 115 -12.51 -5.05 1.11
N PRO A 116 -12.87 -4.48 2.28
CA PRO A 116 -11.96 -4.45 3.43
C PRO A 116 -11.61 -5.85 3.94
N LEU A 117 -10.42 -6.01 4.52
CA LEU A 117 -9.97 -7.29 5.09
C LEU A 117 -10.67 -7.67 6.42
N GLY A 118 -11.58 -6.82 6.94
CA GLY A 118 -12.51 -7.18 8.01
C GLY A 118 -12.04 -6.92 9.44
N MET A 119 -10.77 -6.54 9.66
CA MET A 119 -10.26 -6.19 10.99
C MET A 119 -10.59 -4.73 11.36
N PRO A 120 -11.12 -4.44 12.55
CA PRO A 120 -11.35 -3.06 13.01
C PRO A 120 -10.07 -2.23 12.96
N GLY A 121 -10.08 -1.12 12.23
CA GLY A 121 -8.92 -0.25 12.05
C GLY A 121 -7.96 -0.65 10.93
N ASP A 122 -8.10 -1.85 10.35
CA ASP A 122 -7.35 -2.24 9.15
C ASP A 122 -7.89 -1.52 7.92
N ARG A 123 -7.03 -0.73 7.29
CA ARG A 123 -7.36 0.07 6.10
C ARG A 123 -7.09 -0.67 4.80
N ARG A 124 -6.57 -1.90 4.87
CA ARG A 124 -6.30 -2.71 3.70
C ARG A 124 -7.61 -3.27 3.15
N ALA A 125 -7.74 -3.20 1.83
CA ALA A 125 -8.86 -3.74 1.09
C ALA A 125 -8.35 -4.46 -0.14
N TRP A 126 -9.05 -5.51 -0.57
CA TRP A 126 -8.89 -6.10 -1.90
C TRP A 126 -9.35 -5.10 -2.96
N ASP A 127 -8.58 -4.96 -4.04
CA ASP A 127 -8.99 -4.10 -5.15
C ASP A 127 -10.36 -4.54 -5.69
N GLU A 128 -10.55 -5.85 -5.76
CA GLU A 128 -11.80 -6.49 -6.15
C GLU A 128 -11.97 -7.88 -5.51
N VAL A 129 -13.22 -8.29 -5.32
CA VAL A 129 -13.59 -9.67 -5.02
C VAL A 129 -14.64 -10.10 -6.04
N ILE A 130 -14.37 -11.21 -6.71
CA ILE A 130 -15.34 -11.87 -7.59
C ILE A 130 -16.16 -12.83 -6.73
N ASP A 131 -17.48 -12.70 -6.76
CA ASP A 131 -18.40 -13.63 -6.14
C ASP A 131 -19.11 -14.45 -7.23
N GLY A 132 -18.97 -15.77 -7.15
CA GLY A 132 -19.69 -16.75 -7.97
C GLY A 132 -20.56 -17.68 -7.11
N PRO A 133 -21.15 -18.74 -7.69
CA PRO A 133 -22.04 -19.64 -6.96
C PRO A 133 -21.31 -20.39 -5.84
N GLY A 134 -21.50 -19.94 -4.59
CA GLY A 134 -20.92 -20.56 -3.40
C GLY A 134 -19.42 -20.31 -3.21
N TRP A 135 -18.83 -19.34 -3.92
CA TRP A 135 -17.42 -19.02 -3.78
C TRP A 135 -17.12 -17.53 -3.96
N SER A 136 -16.04 -17.08 -3.33
CA SER A 136 -15.44 -15.77 -3.54
C SER A 136 -13.96 -15.92 -3.92
N LEU A 137 -13.47 -14.96 -4.71
CA LEU A 137 -12.10 -14.92 -5.18
C LEU A 137 -11.57 -13.49 -5.14
N PRO A 138 -10.63 -13.18 -4.23
CA PRO A 138 -9.97 -11.89 -4.19
C PRO A 138 -9.09 -11.64 -5.41
N VAL A 139 -9.02 -10.37 -5.81
CA VAL A 139 -8.29 -9.90 -6.98
C VAL A 139 -7.51 -8.63 -6.62
N GLU A 140 -6.23 -8.59 -7.00
CA GLU A 140 -5.39 -7.39 -6.97
C GLU A 140 -4.98 -6.99 -8.38
N ALA A 141 -4.85 -5.69 -8.63
CA ALA A 141 -4.43 -5.14 -9.90
C ALA A 141 -3.06 -4.46 -9.83
N GLU A 142 -2.13 -4.92 -10.65
CA GLU A 142 -0.80 -4.32 -10.79
C GLU A 142 -0.61 -3.70 -12.17
N THR A 143 -0.28 -2.42 -12.21
CA THR A 143 -0.08 -1.72 -13.49
C THR A 143 1.36 -1.82 -13.98
N ARG A 144 2.31 -1.92 -13.05
CA ARG A 144 3.73 -2.05 -13.38
C ARG A 144 4.49 -2.79 -12.30
N ILE A 145 5.00 -3.97 -12.65
CA ILE A 145 5.84 -4.75 -11.74
C ILE A 145 7.24 -4.11 -11.69
N ARG A 146 7.65 -3.68 -10.49
CA ARG A 146 8.99 -3.14 -10.23
C ARG A 146 9.88 -4.14 -9.50
N ASP A 147 9.32 -4.79 -8.49
CA ASP A 147 10.02 -5.73 -7.62
C ASP A 147 9.10 -6.94 -7.39
N THR A 148 9.51 -8.09 -7.91
CA THR A 148 8.73 -9.33 -7.87
C THR A 148 8.73 -9.95 -6.46
N GLN A 149 9.82 -9.81 -5.72
CA GLN A 149 9.93 -10.33 -4.36
C GLN A 149 9.08 -9.52 -3.38
N ALA A 150 9.15 -8.19 -3.46
CA ALA A 150 8.32 -7.31 -2.64
C ALA A 150 6.83 -7.50 -2.95
N LEU A 151 6.47 -7.62 -4.23
CA LEU A 151 5.09 -7.90 -4.66
C LEU A 151 4.60 -9.24 -4.08
N ARG A 152 5.39 -10.31 -4.19
CA ARG A 152 5.02 -11.63 -3.64
C ARG A 152 4.83 -11.59 -2.13
N ARG A 153 5.74 -10.96 -1.38
CA ARG A 153 5.63 -10.82 0.08
C ARG A 153 4.38 -10.05 0.49
N LYS A 154 4.09 -8.94 -0.20
CA LYS A 154 2.88 -8.14 0.05
C LYS A 154 1.61 -8.97 -0.15
N LEU A 155 1.53 -9.72 -1.25
CA LEU A 155 0.34 -10.52 -1.58
C LEU A 155 0.18 -11.71 -0.62
N ALA A 156 1.27 -12.41 -0.30
CA ALA A 156 1.24 -13.54 0.63
C ALA A 156 0.75 -13.12 2.02
N LEU A 157 1.29 -12.01 2.56
CA LEU A 157 0.86 -11.48 3.86
C LEU A 157 -0.62 -11.07 3.83
N LYS A 158 -1.07 -10.45 2.73
CA LYS A 158 -2.47 -10.07 2.55
C LYS A 158 -3.41 -11.28 2.51
N CYS A 159 -3.00 -12.37 1.86
CA CYS A 159 -3.77 -13.61 1.84
C CYS A 159 -3.85 -14.25 3.23
N GLN A 160 -2.71 -14.33 3.93
CA GLN A 160 -2.62 -14.86 5.28
C GLN A 160 -3.54 -14.11 6.24
N ASP A 161 -3.46 -12.78 6.23
CA ASP A 161 -4.26 -11.92 7.13
C ASP A 161 -5.77 -11.98 6.81
N ALA A 162 -6.13 -12.18 5.54
CA ALA A 162 -7.52 -12.30 5.12
C ALA A 162 -8.07 -13.73 5.25
N GLY A 163 -7.24 -14.71 5.61
CA GLY A 163 -7.63 -16.13 5.68
C GLY A 163 -8.07 -16.70 4.33
N VAL A 164 -7.54 -16.19 3.22
CA VAL A 164 -7.91 -16.65 1.86
C VAL A 164 -6.88 -17.61 1.31
N ASP A 165 -7.37 -18.69 0.68
CA ASP A 165 -6.55 -19.77 0.15
C ASP A 165 -6.03 -19.49 -1.27
N ARG A 166 -6.74 -18.63 -2.01
CA ARG A 166 -6.47 -18.37 -3.44
C ARG A 166 -6.78 -16.92 -3.78
N MET A 167 -6.03 -16.37 -4.73
CA MET A 167 -6.27 -15.02 -5.25
C MET A 167 -5.86 -14.89 -6.72
N LEU A 168 -6.35 -13.84 -7.38
CA LEU A 168 -5.89 -13.45 -8.71
C LEU A 168 -5.05 -12.18 -8.65
N LEU A 169 -3.91 -12.21 -9.33
CA LEU A 169 -3.15 -11.02 -9.64
C LEU A 169 -3.39 -10.65 -11.11
N VAL A 170 -4.11 -9.55 -11.36
CA VAL A 170 -4.35 -9.02 -12.69
C VAL A 170 -3.29 -7.97 -12.99
N VAL A 171 -2.50 -8.19 -14.03
CA VAL A 171 -1.36 -7.34 -14.39
C VAL A 171 -1.64 -6.66 -15.73
N ALA A 172 -1.31 -5.37 -15.85
CA ALA A 172 -1.44 -4.68 -17.13
C ALA A 172 -0.62 -5.39 -18.22
N ASP A 173 -1.25 -5.63 -19.37
CA ASP A 173 -0.62 -6.35 -20.47
C ASP A 173 0.36 -5.47 -21.25
N THR A 174 1.59 -5.36 -20.75
CA THR A 174 2.65 -4.54 -21.32
C THR A 174 3.90 -5.37 -21.63
N ARG A 175 4.73 -4.92 -22.59
CA ARG A 175 6.02 -5.56 -22.92
C ARG A 175 6.91 -5.71 -21.67
N HIS A 176 6.94 -4.69 -20.82
CA HIS A 176 7.67 -4.69 -19.55
C HIS A 176 7.16 -5.79 -18.61
N ASN A 177 5.86 -5.81 -18.30
CA ASN A 177 5.29 -6.79 -17.37
C ASN A 177 5.44 -8.23 -17.88
N ARG A 178 5.19 -8.47 -19.18
CA ARG A 178 5.44 -9.77 -19.81
C ARG A 178 6.91 -10.21 -19.69
N HIS A 179 7.85 -9.28 -19.81
CA HIS A 179 9.27 -9.57 -19.65
C HIS A 179 9.62 -9.92 -18.21
N VAL A 180 9.19 -9.12 -17.24
CA VAL A 180 9.43 -9.36 -15.81
C VAL A 180 8.82 -10.69 -15.36
N LEU A 181 7.57 -10.98 -15.72
CA LEU A 181 6.92 -12.24 -15.35
C LEU A 181 7.61 -13.47 -15.95
N ARG A 182 8.17 -13.35 -17.16
CA ARG A 182 8.94 -14.44 -17.76
C ARG A 182 10.24 -14.71 -17.01
N LEU A 183 10.94 -13.66 -16.59
CA LEU A 183 12.18 -13.79 -15.82
C LEU A 183 11.93 -14.34 -14.42
N ALA A 184 10.83 -13.94 -13.78
CA ALA A 184 10.45 -14.34 -12.43
C ALA A 184 9.49 -15.54 -12.38
N ALA A 185 9.38 -16.32 -13.48
CA ALA A 185 8.40 -17.41 -13.57
C ALA A 185 8.60 -18.45 -12.45
N ALA A 186 9.85 -18.78 -12.12
CA ALA A 186 10.18 -19.69 -11.02
C ALA A 186 9.75 -19.14 -9.65
N ASP A 187 9.97 -17.84 -9.41
CA ASP A 187 9.62 -17.17 -8.15
C ASP A 187 8.10 -17.13 -7.88
N PHE A 188 7.31 -17.07 -8.96
CA PHE A 188 5.85 -17.03 -8.87
C PHE A 188 5.19 -18.41 -8.94
N ALA A 189 5.89 -19.46 -9.39
CA ALA A 189 5.29 -20.78 -9.60
C ALA A 189 4.66 -21.37 -8.33
N GLU A 190 5.30 -21.16 -7.17
CA GLU A 190 4.78 -21.62 -5.87
C GLU A 190 3.52 -20.85 -5.44
N ALA A 191 3.53 -19.52 -5.58
CA ALA A 191 2.43 -18.65 -5.15
C ALA A 191 1.26 -18.60 -6.15
N PHE A 192 1.53 -18.89 -7.42
CA PHE A 192 0.57 -18.82 -8.53
C PHE A 192 0.71 -20.07 -9.43
N PRO A 193 0.26 -21.24 -8.94
CA PRO A 193 0.48 -22.51 -9.63
C PRO A 193 -0.40 -22.70 -10.87
N VAL A 194 -1.46 -21.89 -11.03
CA VAL A 194 -2.40 -22.01 -12.15
C VAL A 194 -2.05 -21.00 -13.23
N SER A 195 -2.05 -21.46 -14.50
CA SER A 195 -1.81 -20.58 -15.63
C SER A 195 -2.94 -19.55 -15.76
N GLY A 196 -2.60 -18.32 -16.16
CA GLY A 196 -3.61 -17.28 -16.38
C GLY A 196 -4.66 -17.66 -17.43
N ARG A 197 -4.29 -18.50 -18.41
CA ARG A 197 -5.22 -19.03 -19.42
C ARG A 197 -6.26 -19.94 -18.79
N ASP A 198 -5.85 -20.88 -17.95
CA ASP A 198 -6.75 -21.85 -17.31
C ASP A 198 -7.65 -21.17 -16.28
N ALA A 199 -7.10 -20.21 -15.52
CA ALA A 199 -7.88 -19.39 -14.61
C ALA A 199 -8.97 -18.59 -15.33
N LEU A 200 -8.64 -17.93 -16.45
CA LEU A 200 -9.63 -17.24 -17.29
C LEU A 200 -10.67 -18.19 -17.89
N ALA A 201 -10.26 -19.39 -18.31
CA ALA A 201 -11.18 -20.40 -18.83
C ALA A 201 -12.19 -20.87 -17.76
N ALA A 202 -11.73 -21.09 -16.53
CA ALA A 202 -12.59 -21.43 -15.40
C ALA A 202 -13.58 -20.31 -15.09
N LEU A 203 -13.11 -19.06 -14.98
CA LEU A 203 -13.97 -17.91 -14.72
C LEU A 203 -15.02 -17.70 -15.83
N ARG A 204 -14.66 -17.93 -17.10
CA ARG A 204 -15.61 -17.87 -18.22
C ARG A 204 -16.75 -18.88 -18.11
N ARG A 205 -16.50 -20.03 -17.46
CA ARG A 205 -17.52 -21.03 -17.14
C ARG A 205 -18.27 -20.74 -15.83
N GLY A 206 -17.91 -19.67 -15.11
CA GLY A 206 -18.49 -19.36 -13.79
C GLY A 206 -17.88 -20.15 -12.63
N GLU A 207 -16.73 -20.80 -12.84
CA GLU A 207 -16.06 -21.65 -11.86
C GLU A 207 -14.92 -20.89 -11.14
N LYS A 208 -14.69 -21.23 -9.85
CA LYS A 208 -13.49 -20.75 -9.13
C LYS A 208 -12.26 -21.44 -9.73
N PRO A 209 -11.19 -20.72 -10.08
CA PRO A 209 -9.91 -21.32 -10.45
C PRO A 209 -9.39 -22.31 -9.40
N SER A 210 -8.69 -23.36 -9.86
CA SER A 210 -8.15 -24.43 -9.00
C SER A 210 -7.02 -23.96 -8.06
N GLY A 211 -6.49 -22.76 -8.26
CA GLY A 211 -5.42 -22.16 -7.47
C GLY A 211 -5.23 -20.69 -7.83
N SER A 212 -4.29 -20.03 -7.15
CA SER A 212 -3.93 -18.64 -7.48
C SER A 212 -3.33 -18.55 -8.88
N ALA A 213 -3.61 -17.46 -9.59
CA ALA A 213 -3.11 -17.24 -10.94
C ALA A 213 -2.77 -15.77 -11.23
N ILE A 214 -1.85 -15.57 -12.17
CA ILE A 214 -1.53 -14.25 -12.73
C ILE A 214 -2.18 -14.13 -14.11
N VAL A 215 -2.96 -13.08 -14.32
CA VAL A 215 -3.67 -12.80 -15.58
C VAL A 215 -3.19 -11.48 -16.17
N LEU A 216 -2.97 -11.43 -17.48
CA LEU A 216 -2.64 -10.20 -18.21
C LEU A 216 -3.91 -9.58 -18.82
N ALA A 217 -4.10 -8.27 -18.67
CA ALA A 217 -5.27 -7.51 -19.17
C ALA A 217 -4.95 -6.08 -19.65
#